data_AF-A0A931T2H5-F1
#
_entry.id   AF-A0A931T2H5-F1
#
_cell.length_a   1.000
_cell.length_b   1.000
_cell.length_c   1.000
_cell.angle_alpha   90.00
_cell.angle_beta   90.00
_cell.angle_gamma   90.00
#
_symmetry.space_group_name_H-M   'P 1'
#
loop_
_entity.id
_entity.type
_entity.pdbx_description
1 polymer ?
#
loop_
_entity_poly.entity_id
_entity_poly.type
_entity_poly.pdbx_seq_one_letter_code
_entity_poly.pdbx_strand_id
1 'polypeptide(L)'
;MLKYLFPQQGSAWFEAKAQQAAMSRIWAGVDWPGAVEQGLALGRTVADKVLARAAADGADTPWDGKRLTGTCYWKPTQPGLVFPPLEPSWGKVKPWLLASADQLRPGPPPGCGTAGEHEQYLEVYRTVNGLTDDQKRIALFWNDGPGTFTPPGH
;
A
#
# COMPACT_ATOMS: atom_id res chain seq x y z
N MET A 1 -0.84 -1.28 -17.79
CA MET A 1 -0.86 -0.89 -16.36
C MET A 1 -1.37 -2.01 -15.45
N LEU A 2 -2.66 -2.40 -15.47
CA LEU A 2 -3.19 -3.37 -14.51
C LEU A 2 -2.47 -4.74 -14.51
N LYS A 3 -2.10 -5.27 -15.69
CA LYS A 3 -1.30 -6.50 -15.78
C LYS A 3 0.08 -6.43 -15.12
N TYR A 4 0.64 -5.23 -14.96
CA TYR A 4 1.91 -5.00 -14.26
C TYR A 4 1.70 -4.96 -12.73
N LEU A 5 0.63 -4.28 -12.29
CA LEU A 5 0.30 -4.14 -10.86
C LEU A 5 -0.28 -5.42 -10.25
N PHE A 6 -0.96 -6.22 -11.07
CA PHE A 6 -1.71 -7.41 -10.65
C PHE A 6 -1.29 -8.63 -11.49
N PRO A 7 -0.01 -9.04 -11.42
CA PRO A 7 0.50 -10.09 -12.29
C PRO A 7 -0.16 -11.46 -12.05
N GLN A 8 -0.65 -11.71 -10.82
CA GLN A 8 -1.27 -12.98 -10.44
C GLN A 8 -2.63 -13.23 -11.11
N GLN A 9 -3.35 -12.16 -11.48
CA GLN A 9 -4.66 -12.22 -12.13
C GLN A 9 -4.55 -12.59 -13.63
N GLY A 10 -3.33 -12.54 -14.20
CA GLY A 10 -3.03 -12.93 -15.57
C GLY A 10 -3.31 -11.83 -16.60
N SER A 11 -2.38 -11.65 -17.55
CA SER A 11 -2.50 -10.65 -18.62
C SER A 11 -3.74 -10.85 -19.49
N ALA A 12 -4.04 -12.10 -19.85
CA ALA A 12 -5.18 -12.46 -20.69
C ALA A 12 -6.52 -12.03 -20.09
N TRP A 13 -6.66 -12.11 -18.76
CA TRP A 13 -7.89 -11.68 -18.09
C TRP A 13 -8.13 -10.18 -18.25
N PHE A 14 -7.11 -9.36 -17.99
CA PHE A 14 -7.21 -7.91 -18.14
C PHE A 14 -7.42 -7.50 -19.60
N GLU A 15 -6.78 -8.17 -20.54
CA GLU A 15 -6.96 -7.91 -21.97
C GLU A 15 -8.38 -8.26 -22.42
N ALA A 16 -8.93 -9.39 -21.98
CA ALA A 16 -10.32 -9.75 -22.22
C ALA A 16 -11.29 -8.73 -21.62
N LYS A 17 -11.05 -8.25 -20.39
CA LYS A 17 -11.90 -7.21 -19.76
C LYS A 17 -11.84 -5.88 -20.48
N ALA A 18 -10.66 -5.45 -20.93
CA ALA A 18 -10.52 -4.25 -21.73
C ALA A 18 -11.31 -4.37 -23.06
N GLN A 19 -11.23 -5.52 -23.73
CA GLN A 19 -11.98 -5.77 -24.97
C GLN A 19 -13.50 -5.82 -24.74
N GLN A 20 -13.96 -6.47 -23.67
CA GLN A 20 -15.38 -6.50 -23.31
C GLN A 20 -15.93 -5.09 -23.04
N ALA A 21 -15.19 -4.28 -22.27
CA ALA A 21 -15.56 -2.90 -22.00
C ALA A 21 -15.63 -2.07 -23.30
N ALA A 22 -14.61 -2.16 -24.14
CA ALA A 22 -14.54 -1.51 -25.44
C ALA A 22 -15.71 -1.90 -26.37
N MET A 23 -15.98 -3.20 -26.51
CA MET A 23 -17.00 -3.71 -27.42
C MET A 23 -18.42 -3.39 -26.96
N SER A 24 -18.67 -3.35 -25.65
CA SER A 24 -19.99 -3.01 -25.10
C SER A 24 -20.51 -1.64 -25.59
N ARG A 25 -19.60 -0.69 -25.80
CA ARG A 25 -19.91 0.66 -26.29
C ARG A 25 -20.29 0.69 -27.75
N ILE A 26 -19.68 -0.18 -28.55
CA ILE A 26 -20.02 -0.38 -29.97
C ILE A 26 -21.39 -1.03 -30.07
N TRP A 27 -21.65 -2.09 -29.30
CA TRP A 27 -22.96 -2.76 -29.29
C TRP A 27 -24.11 -1.87 -28.82
N ALA A 28 -23.82 -0.94 -27.90
CA ALA A 28 -24.79 0.07 -27.46
C ALA A 28 -25.01 1.20 -28.50
N GLY A 29 -24.30 1.19 -29.63
CA GLY A 29 -24.38 2.23 -30.67
C GLY A 29 -23.84 3.59 -30.22
N VAL A 30 -23.05 3.63 -29.15
CA VAL A 30 -22.54 4.89 -28.58
C VAL A 30 -21.25 5.33 -29.28
N ASP A 31 -20.35 4.38 -29.57
CA ASP A 31 -19.03 4.66 -30.11
C ASP A 31 -18.79 3.91 -31.44
N TRP A 32 -18.08 4.54 -32.38
CA TRP A 32 -17.66 3.92 -33.65
C TRP A 32 -16.43 3.01 -33.44
N PRO A 33 -16.30 1.86 -34.12
CA PRO A 33 -15.16 0.95 -33.94
C PRO A 33 -13.78 1.61 -34.01
N GLY A 34 -13.57 2.51 -34.98
CA GLY A 34 -12.30 3.22 -35.11
C GLY A 34 -11.98 4.15 -33.92
N ALA A 35 -13.00 4.74 -33.29
CA ALA A 35 -12.82 5.58 -32.10
C ALA A 35 -12.40 4.74 -30.88
N VAL A 36 -12.99 3.55 -30.74
CA VAL A 36 -12.65 2.60 -29.68
C VAL A 36 -11.22 2.07 -29.83
N GLU A 37 -10.81 1.75 -31.06
CA GLU A 37 -9.43 1.32 -31.36
C GLU A 37 -8.42 2.40 -30.99
N GLN A 38 -8.66 3.64 -31.42
CA GLN A 38 -7.80 4.79 -31.08
C GLN A 38 -7.76 5.05 -29.57
N GLY A 39 -8.90 4.92 -28.88
CA GLY A 39 -8.98 5.05 -27.42
C GLY A 39 -8.15 4.00 -26.69
N LEU A 40 -8.22 2.73 -27.11
CA LEU A 40 -7.38 1.65 -26.57
C LEU A 40 -5.89 1.91 -26.83
N ALA A 41 -5.53 2.39 -28.02
CA ALA A 41 -4.15 2.74 -28.36
C ALA A 41 -3.62 3.88 -27.47
N LEU A 42 -4.40 4.96 -27.32
CA LEU A 42 -4.05 6.07 -26.43
C LEU A 42 -3.90 5.61 -24.98
N GLY A 43 -4.82 4.78 -24.48
CA GLY A 43 -4.75 4.23 -23.13
C GLY A 43 -3.47 3.43 -22.87
N ARG A 44 -2.98 2.69 -23.88
CA ARG A 44 -1.69 1.99 -23.80
C ARG A 44 -0.52 2.97 -23.72
N THR A 45 -0.49 4.00 -24.57
CA THR A 45 0.56 5.03 -24.52
C THR A 45 0.60 5.77 -23.18
N VAL A 46 -0.55 6.09 -22.59
CA VAL A 46 -0.61 6.68 -21.24
C VAL A 46 -0.10 5.71 -20.20
N ALA A 47 -0.52 4.44 -20.27
CA ALA A 47 -0.04 3.40 -19.36
C ALA A 47 1.49 3.24 -19.42
N ASP A 48 2.10 3.30 -20.60
CA ASP A 48 3.55 3.19 -20.76
C ASP A 48 4.29 4.31 -20.02
N LYS A 49 3.78 5.55 -20.08
CA LYS A 49 4.35 6.68 -19.32
C LYS A 49 4.26 6.48 -17.81
N VAL A 50 3.11 6.00 -17.33
CA VAL A 50 2.91 5.73 -15.90
C VAL A 50 3.82 4.61 -15.42
N LEU A 51 3.95 3.54 -16.20
CA LEU A 51 4.82 2.41 -15.88
C LEU A 51 6.30 2.81 -15.92
N ALA A 52 6.72 3.64 -16.87
CA ALA A 52 8.08 4.18 -16.91
C ALA A 52 8.42 4.99 -15.66
N ARG A 53 7.46 5.78 -15.13
CA ARG A 53 7.64 6.47 -13.85
C ARG A 53 7.72 5.48 -12.68
N ALA A 54 6.81 4.51 -12.62
CA ALA A 54 6.75 3.52 -11.54
C ALA A 54 8.04 2.69 -11.46
N ALA A 55 8.59 2.26 -12.60
CA ALA A 55 9.85 1.52 -12.65
C ALA A 55 11.07 2.34 -12.16
N ALA A 56 10.93 3.66 -12.03
CA ALA A 56 12.00 4.57 -11.61
C ALA A 56 11.73 5.23 -10.24
N ASP A 57 10.67 4.85 -9.53
CA ASP A 57 10.30 5.48 -8.26
C ASP A 57 10.87 4.79 -7.02
N GLY A 58 11.47 3.61 -7.19
CA GLY A 58 12.14 2.87 -6.12
C GLY A 58 11.21 2.02 -5.26
N ALA A 59 9.92 1.88 -5.60
CA ALA A 59 8.98 1.01 -4.89
C ALA A 59 9.36 -0.47 -4.94
N ASP A 60 10.15 -0.89 -5.94
CA ASP A 60 10.67 -2.25 -6.11
C ASP A 60 12.07 -2.45 -5.50
N THR A 61 12.57 -1.49 -4.72
CA THR A 61 13.89 -1.58 -4.08
C THR A 61 13.93 -2.77 -3.12
N PRO A 62 14.78 -3.79 -3.36
CA PRO A 62 14.83 -4.96 -2.50
C PRO A 62 15.32 -4.60 -1.10
N TRP A 63 14.76 -5.27 -0.10
CA TRP A 63 15.28 -5.18 1.27
C TRP A 63 16.66 -5.85 1.35
N ASP A 64 17.58 -5.25 2.09
CA ASP A 64 18.96 -5.72 2.28
C ASP A 64 19.09 -6.92 3.24
N GLY A 65 17.97 -7.40 3.79
CA GLY A 65 17.90 -8.51 4.73
C GLY A 65 18.38 -8.16 6.15
N LYS A 66 18.77 -6.90 6.40
CA LYS A 66 19.34 -6.48 7.68
C LYS A 66 18.29 -5.76 8.51
N ARG A 67 18.19 -6.18 9.77
CA ARG A 67 17.37 -5.52 10.79
C ARG A 67 18.28 -4.79 11.76
N LEU A 68 17.79 -3.67 12.28
CA LEU A 68 18.41 -3.02 13.43
C LEU A 68 18.24 -3.92 14.66
N THR A 69 19.30 -4.06 15.45
CA THR A 69 19.35 -4.93 16.63
C THR A 69 19.56 -4.09 17.88
N GLY A 70 18.85 -4.42 18.96
CA GLY A 70 18.94 -3.70 20.23
C GLY A 70 17.63 -3.77 21.01
N THR A 71 17.59 -3.12 22.16
CA THR A 71 16.42 -3.06 23.04
C THR A 71 15.31 -2.17 22.48
N CYS A 72 15.66 -1.16 21.70
CA CYS A 72 14.75 -0.09 21.28
C CYS A 72 14.33 -0.17 19.81
N TYR A 73 14.74 -1.22 19.11
CA TYR A 73 14.37 -1.44 17.71
C TYR A 73 13.20 -2.40 17.61
N TRP A 74 12.39 -2.21 16.58
CA TRP A 74 11.28 -3.10 16.26
C TRP A 74 11.74 -4.56 16.20
N LYS A 75 10.90 -5.45 16.74
CA LYS A 75 11.08 -6.90 16.69
C LYS A 75 9.82 -7.53 16.08
N PRO A 76 9.97 -8.63 15.33
CA PRO A 76 8.82 -9.42 14.92
C PRO A 76 7.98 -9.87 16.11
N THR A 77 6.67 -9.88 15.95
CA THR A 77 5.71 -10.29 16.98
C THR A 77 5.04 -11.62 16.61
N GLN A 78 4.48 -12.31 17.62
CA GLN A 78 3.69 -13.51 17.39
C GLN A 78 2.47 -13.21 16.48
N PRO A 79 2.00 -14.19 15.68
CA PRO A 79 2.58 -15.53 15.46
C PRO A 79 3.82 -15.51 14.54
N GLY A 80 4.07 -14.38 13.89
CA GLY A 80 5.04 -14.20 12.82
C GLY A 80 6.45 -13.78 13.26
N LEU A 81 7.04 -14.44 14.26
CA LEU A 81 8.33 -14.08 14.86
C LEU A 81 9.53 -14.05 13.89
N VAL A 82 9.34 -14.50 12.66
CA VAL A 82 10.37 -14.60 11.62
C VAL A 82 10.12 -13.66 10.45
N PHE A 83 8.96 -12.98 10.38
CA PHE A 83 8.65 -12.15 9.23
C PHE A 83 9.55 -10.92 9.16
N PRO A 84 9.97 -10.53 7.93
CA PRO A 84 10.67 -9.27 7.71
C PRO A 84 9.74 -8.09 7.98
N PRO A 85 10.29 -6.88 8.25
CA PRO A 85 9.48 -5.68 8.20
C PRO A 85 8.84 -5.55 6.82
N LEU A 86 7.59 -5.11 6.77
CA LEU A 86 6.90 -4.84 5.52
C LEU A 86 7.46 -3.57 4.89
N GLU A 87 7.86 -3.65 3.62
CA GLU A 87 8.34 -2.51 2.81
C GLU A 87 9.33 -1.57 3.53
N PRO A 88 10.47 -2.07 4.05
CA PRO A 88 11.41 -1.24 4.85
C PRO A 88 12.06 -0.11 4.06
N SER A 89 12.05 -0.20 2.73
CA SER A 89 12.57 0.83 1.82
C SER A 89 11.49 1.85 1.40
N TRP A 90 10.24 1.75 1.86
CA TRP A 90 9.14 2.60 1.38
C TRP A 90 9.39 4.10 1.58
N GLY A 91 10.13 4.46 2.63
CA GLY A 91 10.58 5.84 2.88
C GLY A 91 11.56 6.40 1.83
N LYS A 92 11.99 5.60 0.85
CA LYS A 92 12.84 6.02 -0.28
C LYS A 92 12.06 6.18 -1.58
N VAL A 93 10.77 5.79 -1.61
CA VAL A 93 9.94 5.88 -2.82
C VAL A 93 9.75 7.34 -3.20
N LYS A 94 9.90 7.64 -4.49
CA LYS A 94 9.70 8.99 -5.03
C LYS A 94 8.23 9.40 -4.89
N PRO A 95 7.91 10.42 -4.07
CA PRO A 95 6.52 10.84 -3.89
C PRO A 95 5.90 11.39 -5.18
N TRP A 96 4.56 11.41 -5.23
CA TRP A 96 3.82 12.04 -6.33
C TRP A 96 3.76 13.57 -6.19
N LEU A 97 3.54 14.06 -4.96
CA LEU A 97 3.31 15.48 -4.67
C LEU A 97 4.39 16.10 -3.79
N LEU A 98 4.90 15.37 -2.79
CA LEU A 98 5.90 15.89 -1.85
C LEU A 98 7.26 16.05 -2.55
N ALA A 99 8.03 17.06 -2.13
CA ALA A 99 9.37 17.31 -2.62
C ALA A 99 10.35 16.20 -2.19
N SER A 100 10.13 15.63 -1.00
CA SER A 100 10.90 14.52 -0.45
C SER A 100 10.02 13.63 0.45
N ALA A 101 10.44 12.39 0.66
CA ALA A 101 9.70 11.43 1.50
C ALA A 101 9.68 11.81 2.99
N ASP A 102 10.59 12.69 3.43
CA ASP A 102 10.71 13.16 4.80
C ASP A 102 10.18 14.58 5.03
N GLN A 103 9.52 15.19 4.04
CA GLN A 103 8.97 16.54 4.12
C GLN A 103 8.03 16.74 5.33
N LEU A 104 7.38 15.67 5.80
CA LEU A 104 6.45 15.67 6.95
C LEU A 104 6.95 14.79 8.10
N ARG A 105 8.27 14.61 8.24
CA ARG A 105 8.85 13.76 9.29
C ARG A 105 8.54 14.34 10.69
N PRO A 106 7.88 13.59 11.59
CA PRO A 106 7.67 14.05 12.96
C PRO A 106 8.98 14.02 13.76
N GLY A 107 8.95 14.66 14.94
CA GLY A 107 10.03 14.50 15.92
C GLY A 107 10.18 13.05 16.39
N PRO A 108 11.31 12.72 17.03
CA PRO A 108 11.53 11.37 17.57
C PRO A 108 10.51 11.04 18.67
N PRO A 109 10.18 9.76 18.88
CA PRO A 109 9.39 9.32 20.04
C PRO A 109 10.17 9.53 21.34
N PRO A 110 9.54 9.39 22.52
CA PRO A 110 10.25 9.33 23.79
C PRO A 110 11.40 8.32 23.75
N GLY A 111 12.51 8.67 24.42
CA GLY A 111 13.68 7.81 24.47
C GLY A 111 13.34 6.47 25.12
N CYS A 112 13.98 5.42 24.63
CA CYS A 112 13.89 4.08 25.21
C CYS A 112 14.45 4.05 26.64
N GLY A 113 13.76 3.38 27.54
CA GLY A 113 14.04 3.34 28.98
C GLY A 113 13.68 4.62 29.73
N THR A 114 13.07 5.61 29.07
CA THR A 114 12.66 6.85 29.75
C THR A 114 11.31 6.70 30.44
N ALA A 115 11.04 7.60 31.40
CA ALA A 115 9.71 7.70 32.01
C ALA A 115 8.61 7.92 30.95
N GLY A 116 8.90 8.70 29.91
CA GLY A 116 7.95 8.96 28.82
C GLY A 116 7.59 7.71 28.01
N GLU A 117 8.55 6.83 27.73
CA GLU A 117 8.23 5.53 27.10
C GLU A 117 7.39 4.66 28.03
N HIS A 118 7.73 4.63 29.32
CA HIS A 118 7.00 3.82 30.30
C HIS A 118 5.54 4.27 30.46
N GLU A 119 5.28 5.58 30.46
CA GLU A 119 3.92 6.12 30.50
C GLU A 119 3.10 5.70 29.28
N GLN A 120 3.67 5.78 28.07
CA GLN A 120 3.00 5.33 26.84
C GLN A 120 2.74 3.81 26.86
N TYR A 121 3.68 3.02 27.37
CA TYR A 121 3.47 1.58 27.55
C TYR A 121 2.30 1.29 28.51
N LEU A 122 2.25 1.98 29.65
CA LEU A 122 1.19 1.80 30.63
C LEU A 122 -0.18 2.23 30.09
N GLU A 123 -0.24 3.26 29.25
CA GLU A 123 -1.47 3.67 28.57
C GLU A 123 -2.05 2.53 27.72
N VAL A 124 -1.23 1.90 26.87
CA VAL A 124 -1.65 0.76 26.05
C VAL A 124 -2.07 -0.41 26.93
N TYR A 125 -1.28 -0.75 27.95
CA TYR A 125 -1.59 -1.84 28.88
C TYR A 125 -2.93 -1.62 29.60
N ARG A 126 -3.15 -0.44 30.17
CA ARG A 126 -4.40 -0.10 30.88
C ARG A 126 -5.59 -0.12 29.92
N THR A 127 -5.42 0.41 28.71
CA THR A 127 -6.47 0.42 27.68
C THR A 127 -6.91 -1.00 27.35
N VAL A 128 -5.96 -1.90 27.03
CA VAL A 128 -6.28 -3.28 26.67
C VAL A 128 -6.97 -4.03 27.82
N ASN A 129 -6.54 -3.81 29.07
CA ASN A 129 -7.16 -4.43 30.25
C ASN A 129 -8.51 -3.81 30.65
N GLY A 130 -8.91 -2.69 30.05
CA GLY A 130 -10.15 -1.97 30.32
C GLY A 130 -11.06 -1.79 29.10
N LEU A 131 -10.85 -2.54 28.01
CA LEU A 131 -11.58 -2.36 26.75
C LEU A 131 -13.09 -2.59 26.92
N THR A 132 -13.87 -1.58 26.55
CA THR A 132 -15.33 -1.72 26.37
C THR A 132 -15.66 -2.43 25.06
N ASP A 133 -16.88 -2.95 24.94
CA ASP A 133 -17.32 -3.60 23.71
C ASP A 133 -17.40 -2.63 22.53
N ASP A 134 -17.76 -1.36 22.77
CA ASP A 134 -17.72 -0.32 21.75
C ASP A 134 -16.30 -0.04 21.26
N GLN A 135 -15.31 0.01 22.16
CA GLN A 135 -13.90 0.18 21.77
C GLN A 135 -13.38 -1.00 20.95
N LYS A 136 -13.76 -2.24 21.31
CA LYS A 136 -13.42 -3.43 20.51
C LYS A 136 -14.05 -3.36 19.13
N ARG A 137 -15.32 -2.97 19.03
CA ARG A 137 -16.02 -2.82 17.75
C ARG A 137 -15.33 -1.79 16.86
N ILE A 138 -14.92 -0.65 17.42
CA ILE A 138 -14.19 0.39 16.68
C ILE A 138 -12.83 -0.14 16.22
N ALA A 139 -12.08 -0.81 17.11
CA ALA A 139 -10.79 -1.38 16.76
C ALA A 139 -10.89 -2.40 15.61
N LEU A 140 -11.89 -3.28 15.65
CA LEU A 140 -12.14 -4.26 14.59
C LEU A 140 -12.62 -3.62 13.30
N PHE A 141 -13.44 -2.58 13.37
CA PHE A 141 -13.92 -1.84 12.20
C PHE A 141 -12.76 -1.23 11.41
N TRP A 142 -11.75 -0.67 12.09
CA TRP A 142 -10.58 -0.07 11.44
C TRP A 142 -9.42 -1.05 11.21
N ASN A 143 -9.60 -2.33 11.55
CA ASN A 143 -8.56 -3.34 11.40
C ASN A 143 -8.55 -3.91 9.97
N ASP A 144 -8.15 -3.09 9.00
CA ASP A 144 -7.99 -3.45 7.59
C ASP A 144 -6.68 -4.18 7.32
N GLY A 145 -6.65 -5.45 7.76
CA GLY A 145 -5.50 -6.32 7.62
C GLY A 145 -5.22 -6.80 6.19
N PRO A 146 -4.13 -7.58 6.00
CA PRO A 146 -3.83 -8.21 4.72
C PRO A 146 -5.03 -8.99 4.15
N GLY A 147 -5.36 -8.74 2.90
CA GLY A 147 -6.49 -9.39 2.21
C GLY A 147 -7.83 -8.66 2.32
N THR A 148 -7.91 -7.55 3.08
CA THR A 148 -9.03 -6.60 3.00
C THR A 148 -8.72 -5.48 2.01
N PHE A 149 -9.63 -4.52 1.86
CA PHE A 149 -9.33 -3.24 1.23
C PHE A 149 -8.38 -2.49 2.18
N THR A 150 -7.08 -2.76 2.07
CA THR A 150 -6.05 -2.14 2.92
C THR A 150 -6.24 -0.61 2.99
N PRO A 151 -5.77 0.07 4.05
CA PRO A 151 -6.40 1.29 4.59
C PRO A 151 -6.71 2.46 3.65
N PRO A 152 -6.03 2.65 2.49
CA PRO A 152 -6.49 3.66 1.53
C PRO A 152 -7.87 3.31 0.95
N GLY A 153 -8.92 3.83 1.59
CA GLY A 153 -10.29 3.83 1.05
C GLY A 153 -11.28 2.82 1.64
N HIS A 154 -11.13 2.40 2.90
CA HIS A 154 -12.28 1.94 3.70
C HIS A 154 -13.27 3.10 3.93
#